data_AF-A0A8D2CHI7-F1
#
_entry.id   AF-A0A8D2CHI7-F1
#
_cell.length_a   1.000
_cell.length_b   1.000
_cell.length_c   1.000
_cell.angle_alpha   90.00
_cell.angle_beta   90.00
_cell.angle_gamma   90.00
#
_symmetry.space_group_name_H-M   'P 1'
#
loop_
_entity.id
_entity.type
_entity.pdbx_description
1 polymer ?
#
loop_
_entity_poly.entity_id
_entity_poly.type
_entity_poly.pdbx_seq_one_letter_code
_entity_poly.pdbx_strand_id
1 'polypeptide(L)'
;MRKMLAAVSRVLSGVAQKPASRVLVASRNFANDATFEIKKCDLHRLEEGPPVTTVLTREDGLKYYRMMQTVRRMELKADQLYKQKIIRGFCHLCDGQEACCVGLEAGINPTDHLITAYRAHGFTFTRGLSVREILAELTGRRGGCGKGKGGSMHMYAKNFYGGNGIVGAQLS
;
A
#
# COMPACT_ATOMS: atom_id res chain seq x y z
N MET A 1 27.23 -71.47 50.05
CA MET A 1 28.64 -71.32 49.61
C MET A 1 28.66 -71.01 48.11
N ARG A 2 29.37 -69.94 47.73
CA ARG A 2 30.01 -69.65 46.40
C ARG A 2 29.25 -70.04 45.12
N LYS A 3 28.68 -69.05 44.41
CA LYS A 3 29.22 -68.34 43.22
C LYS A 3 28.94 -69.05 41.88
N MET A 4 28.21 -68.36 40.98
CA MET A 4 28.56 -68.05 39.57
C MET A 4 27.29 -67.50 38.88
N LEU A 5 27.12 -66.18 38.79
CA LEU A 5 27.47 -65.29 37.67
C LEU A 5 26.88 -65.72 36.31
N ALA A 6 25.84 -65.01 35.87
CA ALA A 6 25.61 -64.71 34.46
C ALA A 6 25.10 -63.27 34.36
N ALA A 7 25.92 -62.42 33.74
CA ALA A 7 25.71 -61.01 33.56
C ALA A 7 24.81 -60.76 32.33
N VAL A 8 23.80 -59.89 32.48
CA VAL A 8 23.16 -59.20 31.36
C VAL A 8 23.08 -57.73 31.72
N SER A 9 24.08 -56.98 31.27
CA SER A 9 24.16 -55.52 31.40
C SER A 9 23.20 -54.88 30.39
N ARG A 10 22.25 -54.07 30.87
CA ARG A 10 21.48 -53.15 30.04
C ARG A 10 22.38 -51.99 29.62
N VAL A 11 22.72 -51.92 28.34
CA VAL A 11 23.32 -50.72 27.74
C VAL A 11 22.20 -49.68 27.56
N LEU A 12 22.14 -48.70 28.45
CA LEU A 12 21.39 -47.46 28.21
C LEU A 12 22.20 -46.61 27.23
N SER A 13 21.77 -46.57 25.97
CA SER A 13 22.29 -45.61 24.98
C SER A 13 21.75 -44.21 25.31
N GLY A 14 22.64 -43.32 25.71
CA GLY A 14 22.34 -41.92 25.97
C GLY A 14 21.87 -41.21 24.69
N VAL A 15 20.70 -40.60 24.73
CA VAL A 15 20.21 -39.69 23.70
C VAL A 15 21.02 -38.40 23.81
N ALA A 16 21.96 -38.20 22.88
CA ALA A 16 22.69 -36.95 22.75
C ALA A 16 21.71 -35.82 22.40
N GLN A 17 21.53 -34.86 23.32
CA GLN A 17 20.81 -33.62 23.03
C GLN A 17 21.57 -32.86 21.94
N LYS A 18 20.93 -32.67 20.78
CA LYS A 18 21.45 -31.82 19.70
C LYS A 18 21.65 -30.40 20.24
N PRO A 19 22.78 -29.73 19.95
CA PRO A 19 23.01 -28.37 20.41
C PRO A 19 21.99 -27.45 19.75
N ALA A 20 21.36 -26.60 20.57
CA ALA A 20 20.46 -25.56 20.11
C ALA A 20 21.18 -24.71 19.04
N SER A 21 20.61 -24.65 17.84
CA SER A 21 21.07 -23.74 16.80
C SER A 21 20.90 -22.31 17.31
N ARG A 22 22.01 -21.63 17.61
CA ARG A 22 22.02 -20.19 17.83
C ARG A 22 21.53 -19.51 16.55
N VAL A 23 20.29 -19.05 16.56
CA VAL A 23 19.81 -18.09 15.56
C VAL A 23 20.56 -16.80 15.81
N LEU A 24 21.54 -16.49 14.95
CA LEU A 24 22.14 -15.17 14.88
C LEU A 24 21.06 -14.20 14.41
N VAL A 25 20.37 -13.56 15.34
CA VAL A 25 19.59 -12.37 15.06
C VAL A 25 20.60 -11.29 14.68
N ALA A 26 20.81 -11.08 13.38
CA ALA A 26 21.57 -9.95 12.92
C ALA A 26 20.88 -8.68 13.45
N SER A 27 21.55 -7.96 14.36
CA SER A 27 21.13 -6.62 14.79
C SER A 27 21.18 -5.72 13.57
N ARG A 28 20.06 -5.57 12.87
CA ARG A 28 19.97 -4.67 11.72
C ARG A 28 19.78 -3.24 12.24
N ASN A 29 20.90 -2.53 12.43
CA ASN A 29 20.89 -1.10 12.71
C ASN A 29 20.51 -0.34 11.43
N PHE A 30 19.23 -0.03 11.26
CA PHE A 30 18.76 0.86 10.21
C PHE A 30 18.73 2.30 10.74
N ALA A 31 18.97 3.28 9.86
CA ALA A 31 18.74 4.68 10.18
C ALA A 31 17.25 4.93 10.49
N ASN A 32 16.98 5.80 11.47
CA ASN A 32 15.62 6.20 11.84
C ASN A 32 15.04 7.19 10.84
N ASP A 33 15.89 8.01 10.23
CA ASP A 33 15.56 8.99 9.21
C ASP A 33 16.78 9.21 8.29
N ALA A 34 16.54 9.87 7.16
CA ALA A 34 17.58 10.34 6.27
C ALA A 34 17.12 11.62 5.55
N THR A 35 18.08 12.47 5.19
CA THR A 35 17.82 13.68 4.39
C THR A 35 17.99 13.40 2.91
N PHE A 36 17.08 13.90 2.10
CA PHE A 36 17.08 13.75 0.64
C PHE A 36 16.98 15.12 -0.03
N GLU A 37 17.71 15.28 -1.13
CA GLU A 37 17.54 16.42 -2.05
C GLU A 37 16.32 16.19 -2.95
N ILE A 38 15.53 17.23 -3.17
CA ILE A 38 14.36 17.22 -4.05
C ILE A 38 14.49 18.31 -5.11
N LYS A 39 13.94 18.02 -6.30
CA LYS A 39 14.01 18.93 -7.44
C LYS A 39 13.37 20.27 -7.10
N LYS A 40 14.10 21.37 -7.33
CA LYS A 40 13.56 22.74 -7.20
C LYS A 40 12.36 22.94 -8.15
N CYS A 41 11.29 23.52 -7.63
CA CYS A 41 10.12 23.87 -8.43
C CYS A 41 10.35 25.17 -9.21
N ASP A 42 9.88 25.22 -10.46
CA ASP A 42 9.79 26.45 -11.23
C ASP A 42 8.70 27.35 -10.60
N LEU A 43 9.01 28.64 -10.40
CA LEU A 43 8.16 29.57 -9.66
C LEU A 43 7.45 30.54 -10.60
N HIS A 44 6.19 30.86 -10.28
CA HIS A 44 5.44 31.92 -10.94
C HIS A 44 4.85 32.86 -9.89
N ARG A 45 5.26 34.14 -9.91
CA ARG A 45 4.82 35.18 -8.96
C ARG A 45 5.06 34.84 -7.49
N LEU A 46 6.15 34.12 -7.20
CA LEU A 46 6.61 33.80 -5.85
C LEU A 46 8.10 34.14 -5.74
N GLU A 47 8.50 34.72 -4.61
CA GLU A 47 9.92 35.02 -4.35
C GLU A 47 10.68 33.77 -3.88
N GLU A 48 10.04 32.96 -3.04
CA GLU A 48 10.60 31.71 -2.49
C GLU A 48 9.68 30.52 -2.77
N GLY A 49 10.29 29.34 -2.95
CA GLY A 49 9.59 28.09 -3.20
C GLY A 49 9.70 27.12 -2.02
N PRO A 50 9.19 25.88 -2.18
CA PRO A 50 9.42 24.81 -1.22
C PRO A 50 10.92 24.57 -0.99
N PRO A 51 11.32 24.06 0.19
CA PRO A 51 12.71 23.69 0.44
C PRO A 51 13.18 22.63 -0.57
N VAL A 52 14.47 22.66 -0.92
CA VAL A 52 15.09 21.70 -1.86
C VAL A 52 15.64 20.44 -1.18
N THR A 53 15.41 20.32 0.12
CA THR A 53 15.77 19.16 0.94
C THR A 53 14.64 18.79 1.87
N THR A 54 14.48 17.51 2.17
CA THR A 54 13.49 17.03 3.13
C THR A 54 14.04 15.85 3.94
N VAL A 55 13.50 15.65 5.14
CA VAL A 55 13.83 14.51 6.00
C VAL A 55 12.73 13.46 5.85
N LEU A 56 13.09 12.22 5.57
CA LEU A 56 12.15 11.10 5.51
C LEU A 56 12.47 10.12 6.65
N THR A 57 11.50 9.92 7.54
CA THR A 57 11.60 8.90 8.57
C THR A 57 11.43 7.51 7.97
N ARG A 58 12.01 6.49 8.60
CA ARG A 58 11.86 5.09 8.21
C ARG A 58 10.39 4.65 8.24
N GLU A 59 9.64 5.11 9.24
CA GLU A 59 8.22 4.76 9.39
C GLU A 59 7.40 5.29 8.23
N ASP A 60 7.54 6.58 7.92
CA ASP A 60 6.86 7.22 6.80
C ASP A 60 7.28 6.60 5.47
N GLY A 61 8.57 6.34 5.28
CA GLY A 61 9.08 5.65 4.09
C GLY A 61 8.44 4.29 3.86
N LEU A 62 8.33 3.47 4.91
CA LEU A 62 7.66 2.16 4.83
C LEU A 62 6.16 2.28 4.56
N LYS A 63 5.50 3.29 5.16
CA LYS A 63 4.09 3.59 4.93
C LYS A 63 3.85 3.98 3.47
N TYR A 64 4.58 4.96 2.95
CA TYR A 64 4.41 5.46 1.58
C TYR A 64 4.74 4.39 0.54
N TYR A 65 5.82 3.64 0.74
CA TYR A 65 6.16 2.52 -0.14
C TYR A 65 5.03 1.48 -0.20
N ARG A 66 4.48 1.10 0.96
CA ARG A 66 3.35 0.17 1.03
C ARG A 66 2.11 0.73 0.33
N MET A 67 1.80 2.00 0.53
CA MET A 67 0.64 2.66 -0.09
C MET A 67 0.79 2.70 -1.62
N MET A 68 1.92 3.17 -2.14
CA MET A 68 2.18 3.21 -3.58
C MET A 68 2.12 1.82 -4.20
N GLN A 69 2.74 0.83 -3.55
CA GLN A 69 2.71 -0.55 -4.05
C GLN A 69 1.30 -1.14 -4.02
N THR A 70 0.50 -0.79 -3.01
CA THR A 70 -0.91 -1.22 -2.94
C THR A 70 -1.70 -0.68 -4.14
N VAL A 71 -1.55 0.61 -4.44
CA VAL A 71 -2.18 1.24 -5.62
C VAL A 71 -1.71 0.57 -6.90
N ARG A 72 -0.40 0.45 -7.13
CA ARG A 72 0.18 -0.23 -8.31
C ARG A 72 -0.41 -1.62 -8.53
N ARG A 73 -0.49 -2.44 -7.47
CA ARG A 73 -1.01 -3.82 -7.58
C ARG A 73 -2.54 -3.85 -7.75
N MET A 74 -3.26 -2.89 -7.19
CA MET A 74 -4.69 -2.72 -7.41
C MET A 74 -4.99 -2.41 -8.88
N GLU A 75 -4.26 -1.48 -9.50
CA GLU A 75 -4.43 -1.13 -10.92
C GLU A 75 -4.11 -2.32 -11.84
N LEU A 76 -2.99 -3.01 -11.62
CA LEU A 76 -2.64 -4.20 -12.40
C LEU A 76 -3.67 -5.33 -12.25
N LYS A 77 -4.32 -5.43 -11.09
CA LYS A 77 -5.44 -6.36 -10.90
C LYS A 77 -6.69 -5.88 -11.65
N ALA A 78 -6.99 -4.59 -11.65
CA ALA A 78 -8.09 -4.03 -12.43
C ALA A 78 -7.89 -4.29 -13.93
N ASP A 79 -6.69 -4.09 -14.48
CA ASP A 79 -6.35 -4.47 -15.87
C ASP A 79 -6.67 -5.93 -16.17
N GLN A 80 -6.20 -6.84 -15.30
CA GLN A 80 -6.46 -8.28 -15.46
C GLN A 80 -7.97 -8.59 -15.46
N LEU A 81 -8.72 -8.02 -14.51
CA LEU A 81 -10.17 -8.26 -14.40
C LEU A 81 -10.94 -7.65 -15.57
N TYR A 82 -10.46 -6.54 -16.13
CA TYR A 82 -11.02 -5.92 -17.33
C TYR A 82 -10.80 -6.79 -18.57
N LYS A 83 -9.59 -7.32 -18.75
CA LYS A 83 -9.28 -8.29 -19.84
C LYS A 83 -10.13 -9.55 -19.75
N GLN A 84 -10.41 -10.02 -18.53
CA GLN A 84 -11.33 -11.12 -18.25
C GLN A 84 -12.82 -10.78 -18.42
N LYS A 85 -13.15 -9.54 -18.81
CA LYS A 85 -14.54 -9.04 -18.97
C LYS A 85 -15.36 -9.02 -17.69
N ILE A 86 -14.71 -9.10 -16.52
CA ILE A 86 -15.36 -9.01 -15.21
C ILE A 86 -15.64 -7.53 -14.89
N ILE A 87 -14.68 -6.64 -15.18
CA ILE A 87 -14.91 -5.20 -15.24
C ILE A 87 -15.36 -4.86 -16.66
N ARG A 88 -16.34 -3.94 -16.78
CA ARG A 88 -16.90 -3.47 -18.06
C ARG A 88 -16.97 -1.94 -18.09
N GLY A 89 -17.29 -1.37 -19.24
CA GLY A 89 -17.42 0.08 -19.40
C GLY A 89 -16.06 0.77 -19.31
N PHE A 90 -15.97 1.87 -18.58
CA PHE A 90 -14.73 2.63 -18.43
C PHE A 90 -13.85 2.06 -17.31
N CYS A 91 -12.53 2.10 -17.50
CA CYS A 91 -11.55 1.75 -16.47
C CYS A 91 -10.24 2.52 -16.72
N HIS A 92 -9.96 3.53 -15.90
CA HIS A 92 -8.80 4.41 -16.08
C HIS A 92 -7.75 4.16 -15.00
N LEU A 93 -6.65 3.51 -15.38
CA LEU A 93 -5.62 3.05 -14.43
C LEU A 93 -4.60 4.15 -14.10
N CYS A 94 -4.22 4.32 -12.83
CA CYS A 94 -3.24 5.34 -12.42
C CYS A 94 -1.82 4.78 -12.17
N ASP A 95 -1.51 3.58 -12.64
CA ASP A 95 -0.18 3.02 -12.47
C ASP A 95 0.88 3.89 -13.17
N GLY A 96 1.93 4.24 -12.42
CA GLY A 96 2.93 5.23 -12.82
C GLY A 96 2.69 6.65 -12.26
N GLN A 97 1.54 6.91 -11.63
CA GLN A 97 1.20 8.18 -10.99
C GLN A 97 0.99 8.04 -9.47
N GLU A 98 1.48 6.97 -8.84
CA GLU A 98 1.24 6.70 -7.42
C GLU A 98 1.86 7.74 -6.49
N ALA A 99 2.98 8.33 -6.90
CA ALA A 99 3.62 9.41 -6.17
C ALA A 99 2.69 10.62 -6.00
N CYS A 100 1.76 10.85 -6.95
CA CYS A 100 0.80 11.94 -6.86
C CYS A 100 -0.23 11.71 -5.75
N CYS A 101 -0.94 10.57 -5.76
CA CYS A 101 -1.99 10.35 -4.76
C CYS A 101 -1.41 10.12 -3.36
N VAL A 102 -0.32 9.37 -3.23
CA VAL A 102 0.33 9.14 -1.93
C VAL A 102 1.06 10.38 -1.43
N GLY A 103 1.73 11.13 -2.31
CA GLY A 103 2.42 12.36 -1.94
C GLY A 103 1.46 13.48 -1.51
N LEU A 104 0.33 13.65 -2.23
CA LEU A 104 -0.72 14.58 -1.81
C LEU A 104 -1.31 14.19 -0.46
N GLU A 105 -1.64 12.91 -0.27
CA GLU A 105 -2.13 12.40 1.01
C GLU A 105 -1.15 12.63 2.18
N ALA A 106 0.16 12.49 1.91
CA ALA A 106 1.20 12.70 2.91
C ALA A 106 1.33 14.16 3.36
N GLY A 107 0.93 15.12 2.51
CA GLY A 107 1.07 16.56 2.76
C GLY A 107 -0.19 17.25 3.29
N ILE A 108 -1.30 16.53 3.45
CA ILE A 108 -2.60 17.09 3.88
C ILE A 108 -3.17 16.33 5.08
N ASN A 109 -4.14 16.94 5.74
CA ASN A 109 -4.85 16.32 6.85
C ASN A 109 -6.06 15.49 6.37
N PRO A 110 -6.53 14.52 7.17
CA PRO A 110 -7.80 13.82 6.88
C PRO A 110 -9.03 14.74 6.86
N THR A 111 -8.95 15.90 7.51
CA THR A 111 -9.99 16.93 7.50
C THR A 111 -10.05 17.72 6.20
N ASP A 112 -8.96 17.72 5.42
CA ASP A 112 -8.87 18.46 4.16
C ASP A 112 -9.63 17.74 3.04
N HIS A 113 -10.05 18.53 2.06
CA HIS A 113 -10.94 18.11 0.99
C HIS A 113 -10.16 17.82 -0.29
N LEU A 114 -10.54 16.75 -1.01
CA LEU A 114 -9.93 16.39 -2.29
C LEU A 114 -11.00 16.03 -3.32
N ILE A 115 -10.82 16.49 -4.55
CA ILE A 115 -11.64 16.12 -5.72
C ILE A 115 -10.74 15.84 -6.91
N THR A 116 -11.16 14.96 -7.81
CA THR A 116 -10.41 14.67 -9.05
C THR A 116 -11.34 14.22 -10.19
N ALA A 117 -10.76 13.95 -11.36
CA ALA A 117 -11.45 13.40 -12.52
C ALA A 117 -11.62 11.87 -12.40
N TYR A 118 -11.94 11.19 -13.49
CA TYR A 118 -12.28 9.76 -13.52
C TYR A 118 -11.10 8.78 -13.30
N ARG A 119 -9.84 9.26 -13.20
CA ARG A 119 -8.67 8.42 -12.88
C ARG A 119 -8.41 8.39 -11.37
N ALA A 120 -9.39 7.87 -10.63
CA ALA A 120 -9.55 8.16 -9.20
C ALA A 120 -9.22 7.02 -8.24
N HIS A 121 -8.93 5.80 -8.70
CA HIS A 121 -8.84 4.65 -7.78
C HIS A 121 -7.75 4.82 -6.72
N GLY A 122 -6.56 5.32 -7.11
CA GLY A 122 -5.47 5.62 -6.19
C GLY A 122 -5.87 6.62 -5.09
N PHE A 123 -6.53 7.71 -5.45
CA PHE A 123 -7.05 8.69 -4.49
C PHE A 123 -8.16 8.11 -3.61
N THR A 124 -9.00 7.25 -4.17
CA THR A 124 -10.07 6.59 -3.42
C THR A 124 -9.50 5.71 -2.32
N PHE A 125 -8.39 5.01 -2.60
CA PHE A 125 -7.65 4.23 -1.62
C PHE A 125 -6.98 5.12 -0.57
N THR A 126 -6.24 6.16 -0.98
CA THR A 126 -5.52 7.01 -0.01
C THR A 126 -6.45 7.79 0.90
N ARG A 127 -7.64 8.17 0.40
CA ARG A 127 -8.73 8.79 1.18
C ARG A 127 -9.51 7.82 2.06
N GLY A 128 -9.05 6.57 2.18
CA GLY A 128 -9.45 5.68 3.25
C GLY A 128 -10.33 4.49 2.87
N LEU A 129 -10.72 4.33 1.59
CA LEU A 129 -11.45 3.12 1.19
C LEU A 129 -10.52 1.93 1.02
N SER A 130 -11.02 0.74 1.32
CA SER A 130 -10.26 -0.49 1.14
C SER A 130 -10.19 -0.89 -0.34
N VAL A 131 -9.10 -1.57 -0.72
CA VAL A 131 -8.96 -2.20 -2.04
C VAL A 131 -10.14 -3.14 -2.34
N ARG A 132 -10.71 -3.77 -1.31
CA ARG A 132 -11.86 -4.66 -1.44
C ARG A 132 -13.10 -3.93 -1.94
N GLU A 133 -13.42 -2.78 -1.35
CA GLU A 133 -14.57 -1.96 -1.75
C GLU A 133 -14.38 -1.39 -3.16
N ILE A 134 -13.16 -0.94 -3.48
CA ILE A 134 -12.82 -0.40 -4.80
C ILE A 134 -12.98 -1.48 -5.88
N LEU A 135 -12.34 -2.64 -5.72
CA LEU A 135 -12.45 -3.73 -6.70
C LEU A 135 -13.87 -4.31 -6.78
N ALA A 136 -14.63 -4.32 -5.67
CA ALA A 136 -16.03 -4.72 -5.69
C ALA A 136 -16.90 -3.73 -6.49
N GLU A 137 -16.60 -2.42 -6.42
CA GLU A 137 -17.27 -1.41 -7.22
C GLU A 137 -16.93 -1.54 -8.71
N LEU A 138 -15.64 -1.73 -9.03
CA LEU A 138 -15.21 -1.95 -10.42
C LEU A 138 -15.87 -3.18 -11.06
N THR A 139 -16.07 -4.24 -10.28
CA THR A 139 -16.74 -5.47 -10.73
C THR A 139 -18.27 -5.42 -10.63
N GLY A 140 -18.84 -4.26 -10.28
CA GLY A 140 -20.29 -4.00 -10.27
C GLY A 140 -21.05 -4.79 -9.21
N ARG A 141 -20.45 -5.03 -8.04
CA ARG A 141 -21.05 -5.87 -6.98
C ARG A 141 -21.63 -5.04 -5.84
N ARG A 142 -22.60 -5.62 -5.12
CA ARG A 142 -23.27 -4.99 -3.96
C ARG A 142 -22.32 -4.54 -2.83
N GLY A 143 -21.13 -5.14 -2.75
CA GLY A 143 -20.11 -4.80 -1.76
C GLY A 143 -19.17 -3.69 -2.20
N GLY A 144 -19.41 -3.06 -3.35
CA GLY A 144 -18.67 -1.88 -3.78
C GLY A 144 -19.04 -0.63 -2.99
N CYS A 145 -18.15 0.35 -2.97
CA CYS A 145 -18.36 1.62 -2.24
C CYS A 145 -19.58 2.43 -2.73
N GLY A 146 -19.97 2.25 -4.00
CA GLY A 146 -21.21 2.77 -4.60
C GLY A 146 -22.29 1.70 -4.79
N LYS A 147 -22.15 0.54 -4.14
CA LYS A 147 -23.03 -0.64 -4.28
C LYS A 147 -23.16 -1.13 -5.73
N GLY A 148 -22.11 -0.93 -6.55
CA GLY A 148 -22.08 -1.29 -7.97
C GLY A 148 -22.83 -0.32 -8.90
N LYS A 149 -23.21 0.86 -8.40
CA LYS A 149 -23.95 1.88 -9.17
C LYS A 149 -23.05 2.89 -9.87
N GLY A 150 -21.83 3.10 -9.37
CA GLY A 150 -20.91 4.12 -9.87
C GLY A 150 -19.84 3.59 -10.82
N GLY A 151 -19.34 2.37 -10.57
CA GLY A 151 -18.25 1.79 -11.35
C GLY A 151 -16.93 2.56 -11.21
N SER A 152 -16.06 2.50 -12.23
CA SER A 152 -14.70 3.08 -12.17
C SER A 152 -14.66 4.58 -11.94
N MET A 153 -15.58 5.32 -12.55
CA MET A 153 -15.48 6.78 -12.57
C MET A 153 -16.08 7.43 -11.33
N HIS A 154 -17.00 6.79 -10.62
CA HIS A 154 -17.82 7.44 -9.58
C HIS A 154 -17.70 6.73 -8.23
N MET A 155 -16.59 6.97 -7.54
CA MET A 155 -16.32 6.50 -6.17
C MET A 155 -16.17 7.70 -5.25
N TYR A 156 -16.73 7.65 -4.03
CA TYR A 156 -16.70 8.75 -3.06
C TYR A 156 -16.29 8.22 -1.68
N ALA A 157 -15.64 9.07 -0.88
CA ALA A 157 -15.25 8.74 0.49
C ALA A 157 -15.39 9.96 1.40
N LYS A 158 -15.06 9.83 2.69
CA LYS A 158 -15.08 10.97 3.61
C LYS A 158 -14.10 12.04 3.11
N ASN A 159 -14.61 13.26 2.91
CA ASN A 159 -13.86 14.42 2.38
C ASN A 159 -13.19 14.19 1.01
N PHE A 160 -13.63 13.16 0.28
CA PHE A 160 -13.23 12.90 -1.09
C PHE A 160 -14.47 12.94 -2.00
N TYR A 161 -14.56 14.01 -2.79
CA TYR A 161 -15.73 14.33 -3.63
C TYR A 161 -15.69 13.61 -4.98
N GLY A 162 -14.88 12.55 -5.04
CA GLY A 162 -14.97 11.48 -5.99
C GLY A 162 -14.27 11.70 -7.32
N GLY A 163 -14.52 10.74 -8.21
CA GLY A 163 -14.14 10.82 -9.60
C GLY A 163 -15.25 11.43 -10.44
N ASN A 164 -14.87 12.41 -11.26
CA ASN A 164 -15.79 13.11 -12.15
C ASN A 164 -15.58 12.68 -13.59
N GLY A 165 -16.68 12.27 -14.24
CA GLY A 165 -16.67 11.79 -15.62
C GLY A 165 -16.63 12.91 -16.68
N ILE A 166 -17.00 14.14 -16.29
CA ILE A 166 -17.03 15.29 -17.20
C ILE A 166 -15.73 16.09 -17.05
N VAL A 167 -14.95 16.15 -18.13
CA VAL A 167 -13.64 16.82 -18.13
C VAL A 167 -13.80 18.31 -17.79
N GLY A 168 -13.18 18.73 -16.69
CA GLY A 168 -13.15 20.12 -16.23
C GLY A 168 -14.25 20.48 -15.23
N ALA A 169 -15.34 19.69 -15.14
CA ALA A 169 -16.47 19.97 -14.24
C ALA A 169 -16.10 19.86 -12.74
N GLN A 170 -15.01 19.17 -12.41
CA GLN A 170 -14.53 19.05 -11.03
C GLN A 170 -13.82 20.31 -10.50
N LEU A 171 -13.54 21.29 -11.37
CA LEU A 171 -12.85 22.53 -11.00
C LEU A 171 -13.82 23.66 -10.64
N SER A 172 -15.05 23.59 -11.15
CA SER A 172 -16.09 24.61 -10.97
C SER A 172 -16.83 24.50 -9.64
#